data_AF-A0A6C1NBI6-F1
#
_entry.id   AF-A0A6C1NBI6-F1
#
_cell.length_a   1.000
_cell.length_b   1.000
_cell.length_c   1.000
_cell.angle_alpha   90.00
_cell.angle_beta   90.00
_cell.angle_gamma   90.00
#
_symmetry.space_group_name_H-M   'P 1'
#
loop_
_entity.id
_entity.type
_entity.pdbx_description
1 polymer ?
#
loop_
_entity_poly.entity_id
_entity_poly.type
_entity_poly.pdbx_seq_one_letter_code
_entity_poly.pdbx_strand_id
1 'polypeptide(L)'
;MNPQSPPLRHGANLSLSERQAKPLLMLIRDKARARPSEPQWQALGDSLLVGDPIADTLADWLQRGERRARWQAFEQCLHHGIASQPDAPEPLGRFFAVVESPPAWLDWERVNRGIAASALSGRTGMRVLRDLGLMAGYQASAINQTLVMTGALESGAAKRVAETTKWWMDCTSARSLEPGAPGYRSTLQVRLIHALVRRNLLQRPDWSTEHWGVPINQLDMQATYLAFSLLYIIGQRAMGTLIRRREAEDIMHLWRYIGWLMGLDESLLCETQQDALVALYQNLLSQPVADETSQQLGRALMDEPLGRHYPRLGWLHGRWEKQVHLSIIRWFIGKPGLKALGLPRGTLPWYPILFAPANALWCGLHRILPGGRERLIRQGRAAQHRQLRRLFGEALPEILKRTI
;
A
#
# COMPACT_ATOMS: atom_id res chain seq x y z
N MET A 1 -29.31 -16.92 7.92
CA MET A 1 -28.97 -16.46 6.56
C MET A 1 -28.12 -17.55 5.94
N ASN A 2 -28.44 -18.04 4.74
CA ASN A 2 -27.53 -18.98 4.05
C ASN A 2 -26.15 -18.32 3.93
N PRO A 3 -25.04 -19.02 4.26
CA PRO A 3 -23.72 -18.46 4.02
C PRO A 3 -23.63 -18.13 2.53
N GLN A 4 -23.39 -16.86 2.21
CA GLN A 4 -23.12 -16.48 0.82
C GLN A 4 -21.86 -17.21 0.38
N SER A 5 -21.93 -17.86 -0.78
CA SER A 5 -20.73 -18.45 -1.38
C SER A 5 -19.70 -17.35 -1.62
N PRO A 6 -18.41 -17.62 -1.36
CA PRO A 6 -17.37 -16.65 -1.62
C PRO A 6 -17.27 -16.35 -3.13
N PRO A 7 -16.72 -15.18 -3.53
CA PRO A 7 -16.54 -14.85 -4.94
C PRO A 7 -15.75 -15.91 -5.70
N LEU A 8 -16.06 -16.11 -6.99
CA LEU A 8 -15.51 -17.18 -7.82
C LEU A 8 -13.97 -17.14 -7.93
N ARG A 9 -13.35 -15.96 -7.73
CA ARG A 9 -11.88 -15.83 -7.71
C ARG A 9 -11.23 -16.56 -6.53
N HIS A 10 -11.94 -16.74 -5.42
CA HIS A 10 -11.39 -17.23 -4.16
C HIS A 10 -10.89 -18.68 -4.29
N GLY A 11 -9.57 -18.85 -4.37
CA GLY A 11 -8.97 -20.16 -4.56
C GLY A 11 -9.09 -20.74 -5.97
N ALA A 12 -9.54 -19.96 -6.96
CA ALA A 12 -9.70 -20.42 -8.34
C ALA A 12 -8.41 -21.03 -8.93
N ASN A 13 -7.25 -20.61 -8.43
CA ASN A 13 -5.94 -21.08 -8.87
C ASN A 13 -5.09 -21.65 -7.72
N LEU A 14 -5.71 -22.22 -6.69
CA LEU A 14 -5.05 -22.62 -5.43
C LEU A 14 -3.73 -23.39 -5.65
N SER A 15 -3.72 -24.43 -6.48
CA SER A 15 -2.51 -25.25 -6.73
C SER A 15 -1.35 -24.48 -7.37
N LEU A 16 -1.65 -23.44 -8.16
CA LEU A 16 -0.66 -22.57 -8.77
C LEU A 16 -0.20 -21.51 -7.77
N SER A 17 -1.14 -20.90 -7.03
CA SER A 17 -0.85 -19.92 -5.97
C SER A 17 0.02 -20.53 -4.87
N GLU A 18 -0.23 -21.77 -4.45
CA GLU A 18 0.60 -22.49 -3.47
C GLU A 18 2.04 -22.67 -3.96
N ARG A 19 2.22 -23.00 -5.25
CA ARG A 19 3.55 -23.15 -5.85
C ARG A 19 4.29 -21.81 -5.90
N GLN A 20 3.61 -20.73 -6.24
CA GLN A 20 4.18 -19.38 -6.29
C GLN A 20 4.50 -18.83 -4.90
N ALA A 21 3.66 -19.12 -3.90
CA ALA A 21 3.83 -18.67 -2.52
C ALA A 21 4.79 -19.54 -1.69
N LYS A 22 5.29 -20.65 -2.24
CA LYS A 22 6.22 -21.57 -1.55
C LYS A 22 7.44 -20.90 -0.89
N PRO A 23 8.10 -19.87 -1.48
CA PRO A 23 9.19 -19.18 -0.81
C PRO A 23 8.76 -18.50 0.49
N LEU A 24 7.54 -17.93 0.55
CA LEU A 24 7.00 -17.33 1.78
C LEU A 24 6.73 -18.40 2.83
N LEU A 25 6.23 -19.57 2.41
CA LEU A 25 6.01 -20.69 3.32
C LEU A 25 7.29 -21.04 4.08
N MET A 26 8.47 -20.95 3.46
CA MET A 26 9.75 -21.22 4.13
C MET A 26 10.07 -20.23 5.27
N LEU A 27 9.58 -18.99 5.19
CA LEU A 27 9.80 -17.92 6.18
C LEU A 27 8.84 -17.97 7.37
N ILE A 28 7.70 -18.66 7.24
CA ILE A 28 6.75 -18.88 8.33
C ILE A 28 7.35 -19.88 9.32
N ARG A 29 7.45 -19.55 10.61
CA ARG A 29 8.02 -20.45 11.61
C ARG A 29 7.11 -21.64 11.90
N ASP A 30 5.84 -21.35 12.18
CA ASP A 30 4.83 -22.36 12.45
C ASP A 30 4.06 -22.70 11.17
N LYS A 31 4.45 -23.80 10.52
CA LYS A 31 3.85 -24.22 9.25
C LYS A 31 2.38 -24.64 9.40
N ALA A 32 1.95 -25.04 10.59
CA ALA A 32 0.56 -25.44 10.84
C ALA A 32 -0.39 -24.25 10.68
N ARG A 33 0.07 -23.03 10.98
CA ARG A 33 -0.69 -21.79 10.79
C ARG A 33 -0.76 -21.32 9.34
N ALA A 34 0.12 -21.81 8.47
CA ALA A 34 0.25 -21.27 7.11
C ALA A 34 -1.00 -21.59 6.27
N ARG A 35 -1.45 -22.85 6.29
CA ARG A 35 -2.69 -23.24 5.61
C ARG A 35 -3.88 -22.82 6.48
N PRO A 36 -4.86 -22.09 5.94
CA PRO A 36 -6.06 -21.74 6.68
C PRO A 36 -6.89 -23.00 6.93
N SER A 37 -7.53 -23.09 8.10
CA SER A 37 -8.61 -24.05 8.32
C SER A 37 -9.82 -23.72 7.44
N GLU A 38 -10.76 -24.64 7.30
CA GLU A 38 -11.98 -24.40 6.49
C GLU A 38 -12.77 -23.15 6.94
N PRO A 39 -13.02 -22.91 8.25
CA PRO A 39 -13.65 -21.67 8.69
C PRO A 39 -12.82 -20.41 8.37
N GLN A 40 -11.49 -20.47 8.50
CA GLN A 40 -10.62 -19.35 8.16
C GLN A 40 -10.64 -19.08 6.65
N TRP A 41 -10.67 -20.14 5.85
CA TRP A 41 -10.76 -20.04 4.40
C TRP A 41 -12.07 -19.41 3.96
N GLN A 42 -13.19 -19.80 4.57
CA GLN A 42 -14.49 -19.16 4.33
C GLN A 42 -14.45 -17.68 4.74
N ALA A 43 -13.91 -17.34 5.91
CA ALA A 43 -13.81 -15.95 6.38
C ALA A 43 -12.97 -15.06 5.45
N LEU A 44 -11.90 -15.59 4.85
CA LEU A 44 -11.14 -14.89 3.81
C LEU A 44 -12.03 -14.62 2.58
N GLY A 45 -12.79 -15.62 2.15
CA GLY A 45 -13.75 -15.50 1.05
C GLY A 45 -14.84 -14.46 1.33
N ASP A 46 -15.42 -14.46 2.54
CA ASP A 46 -16.41 -13.49 3.00
C ASP A 46 -15.83 -12.07 3.03
N SER A 47 -14.55 -11.93 3.41
CA SER A 47 -13.85 -10.63 3.41
C SER A 47 -13.69 -10.03 2.02
N LEU A 48 -13.87 -10.80 0.94
CA LEU A 48 -13.93 -10.29 -0.44
C LEU A 48 -15.26 -9.58 -0.75
N LEU A 49 -16.30 -9.85 0.04
CA LEU A 49 -17.64 -9.27 -0.08
C LEU A 49 -17.85 -8.08 0.87
N VAL A 50 -16.87 -7.76 1.71
CA VAL A 50 -16.94 -6.66 2.67
C VAL A 50 -16.10 -5.49 2.19
N GLY A 51 -16.75 -4.33 2.00
CA GLY A 51 -16.11 -3.04 1.75
C GLY A 51 -15.73 -2.32 3.05
N ASP A 52 -16.13 -1.06 3.19
CA ASP A 52 -16.01 -0.29 4.43
C ASP A 52 -17.36 0.39 4.70
N PRO A 53 -18.29 -0.27 5.42
CA PRO A 53 -19.66 0.23 5.56
C PRO A 53 -19.75 1.65 6.13
N ILE A 54 -18.79 2.04 6.98
CA ILE A 54 -18.75 3.37 7.60
C ILE A 54 -18.38 4.40 6.54
N ALA A 55 -17.29 4.18 5.81
CA ALA A 55 -16.86 5.10 4.75
C ALA A 55 -17.82 5.08 3.54
N ASP A 56 -18.43 3.94 3.23
CA ASP A 56 -19.40 3.78 2.13
C ASP A 56 -20.67 4.60 2.39
N THR A 57 -21.18 4.57 3.63
CA THR A 57 -22.34 5.40 4.02
C THR A 57 -21.99 6.89 3.96
N LEU A 58 -20.78 7.28 4.41
CA LEU A 58 -20.31 8.66 4.32
C LEU A 58 -20.19 9.11 2.86
N ALA A 59 -19.61 8.27 2.00
CA ALA A 59 -19.47 8.54 0.57
C ALA A 59 -20.84 8.74 -0.10
N ASP A 60 -21.80 7.87 0.19
CA ASP A 60 -23.17 8.03 -0.31
C ASP A 60 -23.84 9.32 0.16
N TRP A 61 -23.64 9.70 1.42
CA TRP A 61 -24.13 10.97 1.95
C TRP A 61 -23.47 12.16 1.23
N LEU A 62 -22.15 12.14 1.02
CA LEU A 62 -21.43 13.21 0.31
C LEU A 62 -21.84 13.38 -1.15
N GLN A 63 -22.42 12.34 -1.77
CA GLN A 63 -22.89 12.39 -3.17
C GLN A 63 -24.34 12.86 -3.34
N ARG A 64 -25.10 13.01 -2.25
CA ARG A 64 -26.51 13.44 -2.28
C ARG A 64 -26.67 14.91 -1.86
N GLY A 65 -27.79 15.54 -2.24
CA GLY A 65 -28.16 16.88 -1.80
C GLY A 65 -27.13 17.97 -2.15
N GLU A 66 -26.93 18.94 -1.26
CA GLU A 66 -25.97 20.04 -1.42
C GLU A 66 -24.51 19.57 -1.23
N ARG A 67 -23.95 18.95 -2.27
CA ARG A 67 -22.61 18.34 -2.24
C ARG A 67 -21.55 19.27 -1.65
N ARG A 68 -21.46 20.51 -2.11
CA ARG A 68 -20.43 21.47 -1.66
C ARG A 68 -20.48 21.69 -0.14
N ALA A 69 -21.66 21.91 0.43
CA ALA A 69 -21.82 22.12 1.87
C ALA A 69 -21.43 20.87 2.67
N ARG A 70 -21.79 19.67 2.18
CA ARG A 70 -21.44 18.39 2.82
C ARG A 70 -19.94 18.11 2.81
N TRP A 71 -19.27 18.44 1.70
CA TRP A 71 -17.81 18.34 1.62
C TRP A 71 -17.11 19.36 2.52
N GLN A 72 -17.64 20.58 2.64
CA GLN A 72 -17.14 21.57 3.60
C GLN A 72 -17.28 21.09 5.04
N ALA A 73 -18.40 20.46 5.41
CA ALA A 73 -18.60 19.84 6.71
C ALA A 73 -17.59 18.71 6.97
N PHE A 74 -17.35 17.84 5.98
CA PHE A 74 -16.31 16.82 6.09
C PHE A 74 -14.92 17.40 6.31
N GLU A 75 -14.52 18.40 5.52
CA GLU A 75 -13.21 19.06 5.66
C GLU A 75 -13.07 19.80 7.01
N GLN A 76 -14.16 20.39 7.51
CA GLN A 76 -14.19 21.01 8.84
C GLN A 76 -13.86 19.97 9.93
N CYS A 77 -14.57 18.84 9.97
CA CYS A 77 -14.29 17.76 10.92
C CYS A 77 -12.90 17.14 10.70
N LEU A 78 -12.46 17.02 9.44
CA LEU A 78 -11.13 16.49 9.11
C LEU A 78 -10.00 17.33 9.72
N HIS A 79 -10.19 18.65 9.78
CA HIS A 79 -9.20 19.60 10.31
C HIS A 79 -9.34 19.88 11.81
N HIS A 80 -10.57 19.88 12.32
CA HIS A 80 -10.90 20.38 13.66
C HIS A 80 -11.58 19.36 14.57
N GLY A 81 -11.78 18.13 14.09
CA GLY A 81 -12.47 17.05 14.79
C GLY A 81 -14.00 17.19 14.79
N ILE A 82 -14.71 16.13 15.17
CA ILE A 82 -16.18 16.11 15.17
C ILE A 82 -16.79 17.10 16.16
N ALA A 83 -16.07 17.42 17.23
CA ALA A 83 -16.50 18.43 18.20
C ALA A 83 -16.66 19.83 17.58
N SER A 84 -16.04 20.10 16.43
CA SER A 84 -16.24 21.34 15.67
C SER A 84 -17.61 21.44 14.99
N GLN A 85 -18.37 20.34 14.95
CA GLN A 85 -19.70 20.28 14.38
C GLN A 85 -20.64 19.44 15.28
N PRO A 86 -21.13 20.00 16.40
CA PRO A 86 -21.94 19.29 17.38
C PRO A 86 -23.22 18.66 16.80
N ASP A 87 -23.83 19.32 15.81
CA ASP A 87 -25.02 18.86 15.09
C ASP A 87 -24.67 18.11 13.79
N ALA A 88 -23.51 17.44 13.75
CA ALA A 88 -23.07 16.71 12.57
C ALA A 88 -24.09 15.62 12.17
N PRO A 89 -24.44 15.51 10.88
CA PRO A 89 -25.30 14.43 10.39
C PRO A 89 -24.74 13.05 10.71
N GLU A 90 -25.61 12.07 10.93
CA GLU A 90 -25.23 10.71 11.37
C GLU A 90 -24.06 10.07 10.59
N PRO A 91 -24.02 10.10 9.23
CA PRO A 91 -22.91 9.49 8.50
C PRO A 91 -21.55 10.12 8.82
N LEU A 92 -21.53 11.43 9.06
CA LEU A 92 -20.34 12.19 9.39
C LEU A 92 -19.95 11.95 10.86
N GLY A 93 -20.92 12.04 11.77
CA GLY A 93 -20.74 11.75 13.20
C GLY A 93 -20.20 10.34 13.44
N ARG A 94 -20.80 9.32 12.79
CA ARG A 94 -20.37 7.93 12.92
C ARG A 94 -18.95 7.70 12.39
N PHE A 95 -18.60 8.31 11.25
CA PHE A 95 -17.25 8.19 10.70
C PHE A 95 -16.20 8.74 11.66
N PHE A 96 -16.39 9.97 12.15
CA PHE A 96 -15.41 10.60 13.05
C PHE A 96 -15.40 10.00 14.46
N ALA A 97 -16.53 9.56 14.99
CA ALA A 97 -16.57 8.84 16.27
C ALA A 97 -15.66 7.61 16.28
N VAL A 98 -15.58 6.89 15.15
CA VAL A 98 -14.69 5.73 15.00
C VAL A 98 -13.23 6.16 14.93
N VAL A 99 -12.88 7.11 14.05
CA VAL A 99 -11.46 7.46 13.83
C VAL A 99 -10.85 8.35 14.91
N GLU A 100 -11.66 8.98 15.76
CA GLU A 100 -11.24 9.73 16.94
C GLU A 100 -11.18 8.89 18.22
N SER A 101 -11.63 7.62 18.15
CA SER A 101 -11.54 6.65 19.25
C SER A 101 -10.45 5.61 18.93
N PRO A 102 -9.16 5.94 19.12
CA PRO A 102 -8.07 5.04 18.74
C PRO A 102 -8.15 3.71 19.51
N PRO A 103 -7.66 2.62 18.90
CA PRO A 103 -7.73 1.31 19.51
C PRO A 103 -6.81 1.21 20.72
N ALA A 104 -7.19 0.40 21.72
CA ALA A 104 -6.47 0.27 23.00
C ALA A 104 -5.01 -0.20 22.85
N TRP A 105 -4.68 -0.89 21.76
CA TRP A 105 -3.31 -1.34 21.47
C TRP A 105 -2.40 -0.23 20.89
N LEU A 106 -2.92 0.95 20.60
CA LEU A 106 -2.15 2.04 19.99
C LEU A 106 -1.09 2.61 20.95
N ASP A 107 0.16 2.31 20.64
CA ASP A 107 1.34 2.94 21.25
C ASP A 107 1.95 4.02 20.32
N TRP A 108 1.83 5.29 20.70
CA TRP A 108 2.36 6.44 19.95
C TRP A 108 3.89 6.48 19.88
N GLU A 109 4.58 5.98 20.90
CA GLU A 109 6.04 5.91 20.89
C GLU A 109 6.52 4.87 19.87
N ARG A 110 5.81 3.74 19.73
CA ARG A 110 6.05 2.77 18.66
C ARG A 110 5.78 3.37 17.28
N VAL A 111 4.70 4.14 17.11
CA VAL A 111 4.42 4.86 15.86
C VAL A 111 5.57 5.79 15.49
N ASN A 112 6.03 6.63 16.43
CA ASN A 112 7.12 7.58 16.20
C ASN A 112 8.46 6.87 15.89
N ARG A 113 8.78 5.77 16.58
CA ARG A 113 9.96 4.96 16.27
C ARG A 113 9.84 4.26 14.91
N GLY A 114 8.65 3.80 14.53
CA GLY A 114 8.37 3.22 13.21
C GLY A 114 8.54 4.23 12.07
N ILE A 115 8.13 5.48 12.30
CA ILE A 115 8.36 6.61 11.38
C ILE A 115 9.86 6.87 11.21
N ALA A 116 10.60 6.92 12.32
CA ALA A 116 12.04 7.11 12.30
C ALA A 116 12.76 5.93 11.59
N ALA A 117 12.35 4.70 11.85
CA ALA A 117 12.89 3.51 11.20
C ALA A 117 12.59 3.49 9.69
N SER A 118 11.40 3.94 9.27
CA SER A 118 11.03 4.06 7.86
C SER A 118 11.89 5.07 7.10
N ALA A 119 12.45 6.09 7.77
CA ALA A 119 13.37 7.04 7.13
C ALA A 119 14.72 6.41 6.73
N LEU A 120 15.15 5.32 7.39
CA LEU A 120 16.42 4.64 7.10
C LEU A 120 16.51 4.10 5.68
N SER A 121 15.37 3.86 5.03
CA SER A 121 15.30 3.36 3.66
C SER A 121 15.76 4.36 2.61
N GLY A 122 15.68 5.66 2.89
CA GLY A 122 15.97 6.69 1.90
C GLY A 122 15.35 6.42 0.52
N ARG A 123 16.17 6.37 -0.53
CA ARG A 123 15.72 6.10 -1.90
C ARG A 123 15.27 4.65 -2.12
N THR A 124 15.82 3.68 -1.39
CA THR A 124 15.45 2.27 -1.60
C THR A 124 14.02 2.01 -1.15
N GLY A 125 13.52 2.76 -0.16
CA GLY A 125 12.14 2.68 0.33
C GLY A 125 11.10 2.79 -0.78
N MET A 126 11.16 3.88 -1.53
CA MET A 126 10.21 4.11 -2.63
C MET A 126 10.40 3.15 -3.79
N ARG A 127 11.63 2.66 -4.03
CA ARG A 127 11.88 1.63 -5.05
C ARG A 127 11.25 0.30 -4.66
N VAL A 128 11.42 -0.13 -3.41
CA VAL A 128 10.82 -1.36 -2.90
C VAL A 128 9.29 -1.27 -2.91
N LEU A 129 8.70 -0.17 -2.46
CA LEU A 129 7.24 -0.01 -2.50
C LEU A 129 6.70 -0.04 -3.93
N ARG A 130 7.35 0.65 -4.86
CA ARG A 130 6.95 0.66 -6.27
C ARG A 130 7.14 -0.70 -6.93
N ASP A 131 8.26 -1.37 -6.69
CA ASP A 131 8.63 -2.59 -7.41
C ASP A 131 8.03 -3.82 -6.71
N LEU A 132 8.36 -4.06 -5.44
CA LEU A 132 7.83 -5.21 -4.71
C LEU A 132 6.39 -5.01 -4.23
N GLY A 133 6.02 -3.79 -3.82
CA GLY A 133 4.65 -3.54 -3.34
C GLY A 133 3.64 -3.46 -4.49
N LEU A 134 3.88 -2.56 -5.45
CA LEU A 134 2.94 -2.28 -6.54
C LEU A 134 3.15 -3.19 -7.76
N MET A 135 4.34 -3.20 -8.37
CA MET A 135 4.59 -3.98 -9.59
C MET A 135 4.40 -5.49 -9.36
N ALA A 136 4.92 -6.06 -8.28
CA ALA A 136 4.67 -7.48 -7.97
C ALA A 136 3.19 -7.74 -7.63
N GLY A 137 2.52 -6.77 -7.01
CA GLY A 137 1.10 -6.82 -6.67
C GLY A 137 0.18 -6.91 -7.89
N TYR A 138 0.60 -6.36 -9.04
CA TYR A 138 -0.14 -6.53 -10.32
C TYR A 138 -0.25 -7.98 -10.79
N GLN A 139 0.44 -8.94 -10.17
CA GLN A 139 0.18 -10.36 -10.44
C GLN A 139 -1.16 -10.85 -9.85
N ALA A 140 -1.77 -10.12 -8.92
CA ALA A 140 -3.12 -10.38 -8.43
C ALA A 140 -4.14 -9.65 -9.32
N SER A 141 -4.63 -10.35 -10.35
CA SER A 141 -5.41 -9.74 -11.45
C SER A 141 -6.69 -9.05 -11.01
N ALA A 142 -7.36 -9.55 -9.96
CA ALA A 142 -8.63 -8.95 -9.55
C ALA A 142 -8.47 -7.58 -8.86
N ILE A 143 -7.32 -7.31 -8.23
CA ILE A 143 -6.98 -5.96 -7.73
C ILE A 143 -6.84 -4.98 -8.91
N ASN A 144 -6.28 -5.46 -10.03
CA ASN A 144 -6.04 -4.63 -11.22
C ASN A 144 -7.33 -4.12 -11.87
N GLN A 145 -8.44 -4.87 -11.77
CA GLN A 145 -9.73 -4.49 -12.38
C GLN A 145 -10.20 -3.11 -11.88
N THR A 146 -10.03 -2.84 -10.57
CA THR A 146 -10.32 -1.53 -9.98
C THR A 146 -9.49 -0.42 -10.62
N LEU A 147 -8.21 -0.68 -10.91
CA LEU A 147 -7.28 0.31 -11.46
C LEU A 147 -7.49 0.57 -12.94
N VAL A 148 -7.78 -0.47 -13.71
CA VAL A 148 -8.06 -0.39 -15.15
C VAL A 148 -9.39 0.33 -15.38
N MET A 149 -10.47 -0.10 -14.71
CA MET A 149 -11.81 0.45 -14.94
C MET A 149 -11.97 1.90 -14.48
N THR A 150 -11.18 2.35 -13.51
CA THR A 150 -11.15 3.77 -13.10
C THR A 150 -10.29 4.63 -14.02
N GLY A 151 -9.58 4.04 -14.99
CA GLY A 151 -8.63 4.76 -15.86
C GLY A 151 -7.44 5.34 -15.10
N ALA A 152 -7.23 4.95 -13.84
CA ALA A 152 -6.28 5.57 -12.92
C ALA A 152 -4.83 5.42 -13.41
N LEU A 153 -4.52 4.37 -14.18
CA LEU A 153 -3.17 4.10 -14.69
C LEU A 153 -2.99 4.47 -16.16
N GLU A 154 -4.05 4.44 -16.97
CA GLU A 154 -4.03 4.91 -18.36
C GLU A 154 -3.89 6.44 -18.45
N SER A 155 -4.46 7.18 -17.49
CA SER A 155 -4.34 8.64 -17.38
C SER A 155 -3.02 9.13 -16.75
N GLY A 156 -2.10 8.20 -16.40
CA GLY A 156 -0.72 8.52 -16.01
C GLY A 156 -0.23 7.77 -14.77
N ALA A 157 0.36 6.58 -14.96
CA ALA A 157 1.01 5.81 -13.89
C ALA A 157 1.97 6.63 -13.02
N ALA A 158 2.68 7.61 -13.61
CA ALA A 158 3.55 8.54 -12.89
C ALA A 158 2.81 9.35 -11.82
N LYS A 159 1.61 9.86 -12.15
CA LYS A 159 0.77 10.65 -11.24
C LYS A 159 0.31 9.82 -10.06
N ARG A 160 -0.13 8.57 -10.29
CA ARG A 160 -0.54 7.66 -9.20
C ARG A 160 0.61 7.31 -8.28
N VAL A 161 1.79 7.00 -8.84
CA VAL A 161 3.01 6.77 -8.05
C VAL A 161 3.36 8.01 -7.24
N ALA A 162 3.19 9.21 -7.80
CA ALA A 162 3.39 10.48 -7.10
C ALA A 162 2.41 10.64 -5.93
N GLU A 163 1.10 10.47 -6.15
CA GLU A 163 0.04 10.55 -5.13
C GLU A 163 0.29 9.59 -3.96
N THR A 164 0.63 8.32 -4.24
CA THR A 164 0.96 7.35 -3.18
C THR A 164 2.26 7.71 -2.45
N THR A 165 3.26 8.23 -3.17
CA THR A 165 4.52 8.69 -2.55
C THR A 165 4.28 9.89 -1.64
N LYS A 166 3.39 10.81 -2.03
CA LYS A 166 2.95 11.94 -1.20
C LYS A 166 2.27 11.44 0.06
N TRP A 167 1.28 10.56 -0.07
CA TRP A 167 0.59 9.96 1.08
C TRP A 167 1.57 9.25 2.04
N TRP A 168 2.52 8.48 1.52
CA TRP A 168 3.57 7.88 2.35
C TRP A 168 4.37 8.95 3.12
N MET A 169 4.73 10.06 2.47
CA MET A 169 5.48 11.14 3.13
C MET A 169 4.67 11.84 4.21
N ASP A 170 3.37 12.03 3.98
CA ASP A 170 2.45 12.55 4.99
C ASP A 170 2.35 11.62 6.20
N CYS A 171 2.20 10.32 5.98
CA CYS A 171 2.08 9.32 7.07
C CYS A 171 3.38 9.06 7.83
N THR A 172 4.53 9.33 7.20
CA THR A 172 5.84 9.05 7.78
C THR A 172 6.58 10.31 8.24
N SER A 173 5.85 11.36 8.59
CA SER A 173 6.42 12.56 9.21
C SER A 173 6.18 12.56 10.72
N ALA A 174 7.01 13.26 11.49
CA ALA A 174 6.88 13.24 12.95
C ALA A 174 5.49 13.74 13.38
N ARG A 175 4.84 13.01 14.30
CA ARG A 175 3.49 13.32 14.83
C ARG A 175 2.40 13.49 13.77
N SER A 176 2.62 13.01 12.55
CA SER A 176 1.73 13.32 11.43
C SER A 176 0.45 12.49 11.41
N LEU A 177 0.35 11.46 12.24
CA LEU A 177 -0.81 10.59 12.35
C LEU A 177 -1.72 10.93 13.55
N GLU A 178 -1.37 11.94 14.35
CA GLU A 178 -2.26 12.48 15.38
C GLU A 178 -3.52 13.10 14.73
N PRO A 179 -4.68 13.12 15.41
CA PRO A 179 -5.90 13.72 14.87
C PRO A 179 -5.68 15.12 14.30
N GLY A 180 -6.19 15.37 13.09
CA GLY A 180 -6.03 16.64 12.35
C GLY A 180 -4.66 16.86 11.70
N ALA A 181 -3.64 16.02 11.97
CA ALA A 181 -2.32 16.15 11.36
C ALA A 181 -2.29 15.68 9.88
N PRO A 182 -1.28 16.05 9.07
CA PRO A 182 -1.29 15.77 7.63
C PRO A 182 -1.44 14.29 7.24
N GLY A 183 -0.75 13.37 7.92
CA GLY A 183 -0.83 11.92 7.70
C GLY A 183 -2.20 11.35 8.07
N TYR A 184 -2.77 11.79 9.20
CA TYR A 184 -4.14 11.46 9.59
C TYR A 184 -5.14 11.89 8.51
N ARG A 185 -5.12 13.17 8.14
CA ARG A 185 -6.07 13.72 7.16
C ARG A 185 -5.95 13.05 5.80
N SER A 186 -4.71 12.89 5.31
CA SER A 186 -4.44 12.24 4.03
C SER A 186 -4.92 10.78 4.01
N THR A 187 -4.78 10.05 5.12
CA THR A 187 -5.26 8.67 5.24
C THR A 187 -6.78 8.59 5.19
N LEU A 188 -7.48 9.47 5.93
CA LEU A 188 -8.94 9.52 5.88
C LEU A 188 -9.49 9.96 4.52
N GLN A 189 -8.79 10.87 3.83
CA GLN A 189 -9.11 11.24 2.45
C GLN A 189 -8.95 10.05 1.50
N VAL A 190 -7.88 9.25 1.62
CA VAL A 190 -7.69 8.03 0.81
C VAL A 190 -8.76 6.99 1.13
N ARG A 191 -9.11 6.78 2.41
CA ARG A 191 -10.22 5.92 2.83
C ARG A 191 -11.54 6.32 2.16
N LEU A 192 -11.82 7.62 2.12
CA LEU A 192 -13.02 8.14 1.45
C LEU A 192 -12.94 7.98 -0.08
N ILE A 193 -11.77 8.18 -0.70
CA ILE A 193 -11.57 7.89 -2.12
C ILE A 193 -11.88 6.42 -2.42
N HIS A 194 -11.45 5.48 -1.57
CA HIS A 194 -11.76 4.06 -1.75
C HIS A 194 -13.27 3.79 -1.73
N ALA A 195 -14.00 4.38 -0.79
CA ALA A 195 -15.46 4.27 -0.73
C ALA A 195 -16.14 4.86 -1.98
N LEU A 196 -15.68 6.02 -2.47
CA LEU A 196 -16.19 6.63 -3.69
C LEU A 196 -15.91 5.78 -4.94
N VAL A 197 -14.71 5.20 -5.04
CA VAL A 197 -14.37 4.27 -6.14
C VAL A 197 -15.24 3.03 -6.08
N ARG A 198 -15.40 2.43 -4.91
CA ARG A 198 -16.26 1.26 -4.69
C ARG A 198 -17.70 1.54 -5.12
N ARG A 199 -18.27 2.64 -4.64
CA ARG A 199 -19.62 3.11 -5.03
C ARG A 199 -19.76 3.24 -6.54
N ASN A 200 -18.79 3.86 -7.22
CA ASN A 200 -18.86 4.09 -8.66
C ASN A 200 -18.71 2.79 -9.46
N LEU A 201 -17.80 1.90 -9.07
CA LEU A 201 -17.58 0.63 -9.77
C LEU A 201 -18.75 -0.33 -9.62
N LEU A 202 -19.37 -0.40 -8.44
CA LEU A 202 -20.57 -1.21 -8.20
C LEU A 202 -21.79 -0.80 -9.04
N GLN A 203 -21.79 0.44 -9.58
CA GLN A 203 -22.84 0.93 -10.48
C GLN A 203 -22.58 0.59 -11.95
N ARG A 204 -21.40 0.05 -12.28
CA ARG A 204 -21.06 -0.27 -13.66
C ARG A 204 -21.58 -1.65 -14.06
N PRO A 205 -22.12 -1.81 -15.28
CA PRO A 205 -22.60 -3.10 -15.76
C PRO A 205 -21.48 -4.10 -16.03
N ASP A 206 -20.24 -3.63 -16.22
CA ASP A 206 -19.06 -4.46 -16.46
C ASP A 206 -18.34 -4.88 -15.16
N TRP A 207 -18.83 -4.47 -13.97
CA TRP A 207 -18.34 -4.99 -12.69
C TRP A 207 -19.09 -6.26 -12.27
N SER A 208 -18.36 -7.36 -12.04
CA SER A 208 -18.95 -8.59 -11.49
C SER A 208 -18.54 -8.82 -10.04
N THR A 209 -19.44 -8.53 -9.10
CA THR A 209 -19.23 -8.83 -7.67
C THR A 209 -19.16 -10.33 -7.40
N GLU A 210 -19.86 -11.15 -8.18
CA GLU A 210 -19.77 -12.60 -8.08
C GLU A 210 -18.36 -13.12 -8.42
N HIS A 211 -17.70 -12.54 -9.43
CA HIS A 211 -16.36 -12.97 -9.82
C HIS A 211 -15.28 -12.32 -8.95
N TRP A 212 -15.34 -11.00 -8.77
CA TRP A 212 -14.26 -10.23 -8.15
C TRP A 212 -14.50 -9.85 -6.71
N GLY A 213 -15.69 -10.06 -6.16
CA GLY A 213 -16.10 -9.45 -4.90
C GLY A 213 -16.38 -7.95 -5.03
N VAL A 214 -16.52 -7.29 -3.88
CA VAL A 214 -16.73 -5.84 -3.81
C VAL A 214 -15.41 -5.13 -4.16
N PRO A 215 -15.42 -4.03 -4.93
CA PRO A 215 -14.19 -3.30 -5.22
C PRO A 215 -13.52 -2.78 -3.95
N ILE A 216 -12.19 -2.89 -3.89
CA ILE A 216 -11.39 -2.45 -2.73
C ILE A 216 -11.93 -3.09 -1.45
N ASN A 217 -12.25 -4.38 -1.47
CA ASN A 217 -12.71 -5.11 -0.30
C ASN A 217 -11.62 -5.25 0.78
N GLN A 218 -12.03 -5.67 1.97
CA GLN A 218 -11.18 -5.85 3.13
C GLN A 218 -9.97 -6.76 2.86
N LEU A 219 -10.13 -7.85 2.11
CA LEU A 219 -9.01 -8.75 1.84
C LEU A 219 -7.99 -8.16 0.85
N ASP A 220 -8.44 -7.43 -0.18
CA ASP A 220 -7.56 -6.70 -1.11
C ASP A 220 -6.85 -5.53 -0.40
N MET A 221 -7.54 -4.85 0.52
CA MET A 221 -6.94 -3.85 1.39
C MET A 221 -5.86 -4.46 2.30
N GLN A 222 -6.09 -5.66 2.85
CA GLN A 222 -5.08 -6.38 3.64
C GLN A 222 -3.83 -6.68 2.81
N ALA A 223 -3.98 -7.14 1.56
CA ALA A 223 -2.85 -7.40 0.66
C ALA A 223 -1.97 -6.14 0.49
N THR A 224 -2.62 -5.00 0.26
CA THR A 224 -1.95 -3.71 0.11
C THR A 224 -1.31 -3.23 1.42
N TYR A 225 -1.98 -3.41 2.56
CA TYR A 225 -1.43 -3.14 3.90
C TYR A 225 -0.15 -3.96 4.16
N LEU A 226 -0.15 -5.25 3.81
CA LEU A 226 1.00 -6.14 3.94
C LEU A 226 2.16 -5.75 3.00
N ALA A 227 1.86 -5.12 1.87
CA ALA A 227 2.86 -4.56 0.98
C ALA A 227 3.64 -3.40 1.62
N PHE A 228 2.94 -2.47 2.28
CA PHE A 228 3.56 -1.33 2.97
C PHE A 228 4.27 -1.71 4.27
N SER A 229 3.84 -2.79 4.92
CA SER A 229 4.41 -3.26 6.19
C SER A 229 5.47 -4.35 5.97
N LEU A 230 5.03 -5.60 5.80
CA LEU A 230 5.90 -6.77 5.74
C LEU A 230 6.81 -6.77 4.50
N LEU A 231 6.23 -6.62 3.30
CA LEU A 231 7.03 -6.68 2.06
C LEU A 231 8.01 -5.52 1.97
N TYR A 232 7.63 -4.34 2.48
CA TYR A 232 8.56 -3.23 2.66
C TYR A 232 9.77 -3.63 3.50
N ILE A 233 9.56 -4.21 4.69
CA ILE A 233 10.67 -4.66 5.56
C ILE A 233 11.55 -5.70 4.85
N ILE A 234 10.94 -6.69 4.18
CA ILE A 234 11.67 -7.73 3.44
C ILE A 234 12.49 -7.11 2.30
N GLY A 235 11.87 -6.26 1.49
CA GLY A 235 12.52 -5.63 0.36
C GLY A 235 13.64 -4.68 0.79
N GLN A 236 13.46 -3.95 1.89
CA GLN A 236 14.49 -3.08 2.45
C GLN A 236 15.73 -3.86 2.89
N ARG A 237 15.54 -5.01 3.55
CA ARG A 237 16.64 -5.90 3.93
C ARG A 237 17.34 -6.48 2.69
N ALA A 238 16.57 -6.91 1.69
CA ALA A 238 17.12 -7.37 0.41
C ALA A 238 17.93 -6.28 -0.33
N MET A 239 17.58 -5.01 -0.12
CA MET A 239 18.32 -3.86 -0.64
C MET A 239 19.48 -3.39 0.26
N GLY A 240 19.88 -4.18 1.26
CA GLY A 240 20.99 -3.87 2.15
C GLY A 240 20.69 -2.83 3.21
N THR A 241 19.42 -2.43 3.38
CA THR A 241 19.04 -1.54 4.50
C THR A 241 18.91 -2.39 5.75
N LEU A 242 19.80 -2.17 6.72
CA LEU A 242 19.87 -2.98 7.94
C LEU A 242 18.74 -2.63 8.93
N ILE A 243 17.53 -3.14 8.72
CA ILE A 243 16.40 -2.97 9.65
C ILE A 243 16.49 -4.02 10.77
N ARG A 244 16.78 -3.58 12.01
CA ARG A 244 16.81 -4.45 13.20
C ARG A 244 15.42 -4.99 13.53
N ARG A 245 15.37 -6.04 14.36
CA ARG A 245 14.12 -6.66 14.79
C ARG A 245 13.14 -5.65 15.42
N ARG A 246 13.58 -4.89 16.42
CA ARG A 246 12.73 -3.87 17.08
C ARG A 246 12.25 -2.79 16.10
N GLU A 247 13.12 -2.35 15.19
CA GLU A 247 12.76 -1.38 14.15
C GLU A 247 11.69 -1.94 13.20
N ALA A 248 11.77 -3.22 12.84
CA ALA A 248 10.75 -3.88 12.05
C ALA A 248 9.42 -4.05 12.82
N GLU A 249 9.47 -4.36 14.12
CA GLU A 249 8.28 -4.42 14.98
C GLU A 249 7.62 -3.04 15.18
N ASP A 250 8.40 -1.96 15.24
CA ASP A 250 7.89 -0.58 15.27
C ASP A 250 7.31 -0.16 13.91
N ILE A 251 7.91 -0.60 12.78
CA ILE A 251 7.34 -0.39 11.43
C ILE A 251 6.02 -1.16 11.28
N MET A 252 5.93 -2.42 11.73
CA MET A 252 4.67 -3.16 11.72
C MET A 252 3.59 -2.42 12.52
N HIS A 253 3.93 -1.92 13.70
CA HIS A 253 2.99 -1.15 14.55
C HIS A 253 2.51 0.14 13.89
N LEU A 254 3.42 0.90 13.26
CA LEU A 254 3.07 2.07 12.46
C LEU A 254 2.02 1.73 11.39
N TRP A 255 2.28 0.69 10.60
CA TRP A 255 1.37 0.31 9.52
C TRP A 255 0.08 -0.35 10.01
N ARG A 256 0.10 -1.01 11.17
CA ARG A 256 -1.11 -1.52 11.84
C ARG A 256 -2.06 -0.37 12.15
N TYR A 257 -1.53 0.75 12.69
CA TYR A 257 -2.34 1.95 12.95
C TYR A 257 -2.81 2.63 11.67
N ILE A 258 -1.95 2.77 10.66
CA ILE A 258 -2.37 3.34 9.36
C ILE A 258 -3.45 2.46 8.70
N GLY A 259 -3.33 1.12 8.78
CA GLY A 259 -4.33 0.18 8.29
C GLY A 259 -5.68 0.33 9.00
N TRP A 260 -5.67 0.49 10.32
CA TRP A 260 -6.87 0.79 11.10
C TRP A 260 -7.51 2.13 10.68
N LEU A 261 -6.71 3.21 10.57
CA LEU A 261 -7.21 4.51 10.08
C LEU A 261 -7.80 4.42 8.67
N MET A 262 -7.21 3.59 7.81
CA MET A 262 -7.67 3.33 6.45
C MET A 262 -9.00 2.53 6.40
N GLY A 263 -9.48 2.00 7.52
CA GLY A 263 -10.73 1.25 7.62
C GLY A 263 -10.59 -0.26 7.43
N LEU A 264 -9.38 -0.80 7.59
CA LEU A 264 -9.20 -2.26 7.62
C LEU A 264 -9.76 -2.82 8.93
N ASP A 265 -10.52 -3.91 8.83
CA ASP A 265 -11.06 -4.62 9.99
C ASP A 265 -9.92 -5.09 10.92
N GLU A 266 -10.12 -4.96 12.23
CA GLU A 266 -9.07 -5.29 13.21
C GLU A 266 -8.64 -6.76 13.17
N SER A 267 -9.52 -7.68 12.76
CA SER A 267 -9.18 -9.09 12.59
C SER A 267 -8.17 -9.35 11.46
N LEU A 268 -8.05 -8.43 10.50
CA LEU A 268 -7.11 -8.51 9.39
C LEU A 268 -5.79 -7.79 9.68
N LEU A 269 -5.70 -7.04 10.76
CA LEU A 269 -4.50 -6.32 11.16
C LEU A 269 -3.50 -7.24 11.87
N CYS A 270 -2.26 -7.25 11.38
CA CYS A 270 -1.22 -8.10 11.93
C CYS A 270 -0.35 -7.37 12.97
N GLU A 271 -0.17 -7.98 14.14
CA GLU A 271 0.71 -7.43 15.18
C GLU A 271 2.19 -7.73 14.93
N THR A 272 2.50 -8.96 14.51
CA THR A 272 3.88 -9.42 14.31
C THR A 272 4.19 -9.67 12.83
N GLN A 273 5.49 -9.67 12.50
CA GLN A 273 5.94 -10.09 11.17
C GLN A 273 5.56 -11.55 10.84
N GLN A 274 5.41 -12.42 11.84
CA GLN A 274 5.01 -13.81 11.62
C GLN A 274 3.52 -13.92 11.29
N ASP A 275 2.67 -13.16 11.99
CA ASP A 275 1.24 -13.07 11.64
C ASP A 275 1.06 -12.49 10.25
N ALA A 276 1.83 -11.45 9.91
CA ALA A 276 1.82 -10.85 8.59
C ALA A 276 2.30 -11.82 7.49
N LEU A 277 3.27 -12.69 7.76
CA LEU A 277 3.73 -13.71 6.81
C LEU A 277 2.65 -14.75 6.55
N VAL A 278 1.95 -15.19 7.60
CA VAL A 278 0.81 -16.10 7.49
C VAL A 278 -0.32 -15.44 6.70
N ALA A 279 -0.70 -14.21 7.07
CA ALA A 279 -1.75 -13.46 6.39
C ALA A 279 -1.40 -13.23 4.92
N LEU A 280 -0.17 -12.85 4.59
CA LEU A 280 0.26 -12.67 3.19
C LEU A 280 0.19 -13.98 2.41
N TYR A 281 0.64 -15.09 3.00
CA TYR A 281 0.56 -16.40 2.36
C TYR A 281 -0.90 -16.77 2.07
N GLN A 282 -1.79 -16.66 3.06
CA GLN A 282 -3.21 -16.96 2.92
C GLN A 282 -3.91 -16.04 1.90
N ASN A 283 -3.57 -14.75 1.93
CA ASN A 283 -4.05 -13.78 0.95
C ASN A 283 -3.66 -14.18 -0.48
N LEU A 284 -2.40 -14.55 -0.71
CA LEU A 284 -1.95 -14.99 -2.04
C LEU A 284 -2.67 -16.25 -2.55
N LEU A 285 -3.13 -17.13 -1.65
CA LEU A 285 -3.94 -18.29 -2.04
C LEU A 285 -5.33 -17.90 -2.52
N SER A 286 -5.90 -16.83 -1.94
CA SER A 286 -7.22 -16.30 -2.31
C SER A 286 -7.23 -15.49 -3.62
N GLN A 287 -6.06 -14.96 -4.02
CA GLN A 287 -5.95 -14.11 -5.20
C GLN A 287 -5.91 -14.94 -6.50
N PRO A 288 -6.61 -14.49 -7.56
CA PRO A 288 -6.44 -15.06 -8.89
C PRO A 288 -5.08 -14.67 -9.48
N VAL A 289 -4.58 -15.50 -10.38
CA VAL A 289 -3.28 -15.26 -11.03
C VAL A 289 -3.35 -14.17 -12.10
N ALA A 290 -2.17 -13.75 -12.57
CA ALA A 290 -2.01 -12.71 -13.58
C ALA A 290 -2.72 -13.02 -14.91
N ASP A 291 -3.24 -11.96 -15.52
CA ASP A 291 -4.03 -11.93 -16.76
C ASP A 291 -3.54 -10.80 -17.71
N GLU A 292 -4.34 -10.43 -18.72
CA GLU A 292 -4.02 -9.34 -19.64
C GLU A 292 -3.87 -7.99 -18.93
N THR A 293 -4.70 -7.70 -17.91
CA THR A 293 -4.61 -6.44 -17.14
C THR A 293 -3.27 -6.33 -16.41
N SER A 294 -2.74 -7.47 -15.95
CA SER A 294 -1.44 -7.55 -15.28
C SER A 294 -0.30 -7.13 -16.21
N GLN A 295 -0.38 -7.52 -17.49
CA GLN A 295 0.59 -7.10 -18.51
C GLN A 295 0.44 -5.63 -18.89
N GLN A 296 -0.79 -5.15 -19.01
CA GLN A 296 -1.08 -3.75 -19.33
C GLN A 296 -0.50 -2.81 -18.26
N LEU A 297 -0.83 -3.06 -16.99
CA LEU A 297 -0.34 -2.26 -15.87
C LEU A 297 1.17 -2.44 -15.66
N GLY A 298 1.69 -3.65 -15.85
CA GLY A 298 3.12 -3.94 -15.78
C GLY A 298 3.93 -3.13 -16.80
N ARG A 299 3.48 -3.05 -18.05
CA ARG A 299 4.14 -2.24 -19.09
C ARG A 299 4.04 -0.74 -18.81
N ALA A 300 2.87 -0.26 -18.41
CA ALA A 300 2.68 1.14 -18.05
C ALA A 300 3.60 1.58 -16.90
N LEU A 301 3.69 0.75 -15.84
CA LEU A 301 4.58 1.03 -14.72
C LEU A 301 6.05 0.82 -15.07
N MET A 302 6.41 -0.08 -16.00
CA MET A 302 7.79 -0.21 -16.48
C MET A 302 8.29 1.09 -17.12
N ASP A 303 7.44 1.77 -17.89
CA ASP A 303 7.79 2.97 -18.64
C ASP A 303 7.61 4.27 -17.86
N GLU A 304 6.90 4.24 -16.73
CA GLU A 304 6.70 5.37 -15.83
C GLU A 304 7.98 6.22 -15.53
N PRO A 305 9.18 5.64 -15.30
CA PRO A 305 10.38 6.42 -15.01
C PRO A 305 10.84 7.30 -16.18
N LEU A 306 10.40 7.01 -17.42
CA LEU A 306 10.72 7.78 -18.61
C LEU A 306 9.98 9.14 -18.63
N GLY A 307 8.84 9.24 -17.95
CA GLY A 307 8.02 10.45 -17.88
C GLY A 307 8.28 11.33 -16.65
N ARG A 308 9.27 11.01 -15.81
CA ARG A 308 9.56 11.78 -14.58
C ARG A 308 10.32 13.09 -14.88
N HIS A 309 10.23 14.04 -13.94
CA HIS A 309 10.97 15.29 -14.02
C HIS A 309 12.42 15.13 -13.55
N TYR A 310 13.35 15.13 -14.51
CA TYR A 310 14.79 15.13 -14.25
C TYR A 310 15.40 16.48 -14.63
N PRO A 311 16.24 17.08 -13.78
CA PRO A 311 16.80 18.42 -14.03
C PRO A 311 17.81 18.45 -15.17
N ARG A 312 18.49 17.34 -15.45
CA ARG A 312 19.51 17.20 -16.50
C ARG A 312 19.42 15.80 -17.10
N LEU A 313 19.70 15.67 -18.40
CA LEU A 313 19.79 14.39 -19.13
C LEU A 313 18.61 13.43 -18.86
N GLY A 314 17.38 13.95 -18.86
CA GLY A 314 16.21 13.19 -18.43
C GLY A 314 15.97 11.90 -19.18
N TRP A 315 16.25 11.86 -20.49
CA TRP A 315 16.15 10.64 -21.29
C TRP A 315 17.08 9.52 -20.78
N LEU A 316 18.30 9.86 -20.37
CA LEU A 316 19.29 8.91 -19.88
C LEU A 316 18.93 8.45 -18.47
N HIS A 317 18.58 9.39 -17.59
CA HIS A 317 18.15 9.08 -16.23
C HIS A 317 16.88 8.23 -16.19
N GLY A 318 15.90 8.53 -17.04
CA GLY A 318 14.68 7.72 -17.17
C GLY A 318 14.99 6.29 -17.60
N ARG A 319 15.82 6.11 -18.64
CA ARG A 319 16.24 4.77 -19.11
C ARG A 319 17.02 4.01 -18.03
N TRP A 320 17.91 4.69 -17.30
CA TRP A 320 18.64 4.11 -16.18
C TRP A 320 17.69 3.66 -15.06
N GLU A 321 16.80 4.54 -14.57
CA GLU A 321 15.87 4.19 -13.49
C GLU A 321 14.91 3.07 -13.93
N LYS A 322 14.47 3.04 -15.20
CA LYS A 322 13.71 1.89 -15.76
C LYS A 322 14.50 0.59 -15.61
N GLN A 323 15.78 0.55 -15.98
CA GLN A 323 16.61 -0.66 -15.82
C GLN A 323 16.87 -1.02 -14.36
N VAL A 324 17.04 -0.04 -13.47
CA VAL A 324 17.13 -0.27 -12.02
C VAL A 324 15.86 -0.94 -11.51
N HIS A 325 14.69 -0.41 -11.85
CA HIS A 325 13.40 -0.95 -11.43
C HIS A 325 13.17 -2.37 -11.97
N LEU A 326 13.45 -2.61 -13.26
CA LEU A 326 13.41 -3.95 -13.86
C LEU A 326 14.33 -4.93 -13.14
N SER A 327 15.54 -4.49 -12.76
CA SER A 327 16.51 -5.29 -12.03
C SER A 327 16.04 -5.66 -10.62
N ILE A 328 15.45 -4.70 -9.89
CA ILE A 328 14.88 -4.92 -8.55
C ILE A 328 13.72 -5.91 -8.62
N ILE A 329 12.74 -5.68 -9.49
CA ILE A 329 11.58 -6.58 -9.57
C ILE A 329 11.99 -8.00 -10.00
N ARG A 330 12.96 -8.13 -10.93
CA ARG A 330 13.53 -9.43 -11.32
C ARG A 330 14.06 -10.25 -10.15
N TRP A 331 14.63 -9.60 -9.14
CA TRP A 331 15.14 -10.28 -7.94
C TRP A 331 14.01 -10.95 -7.15
N PHE A 332 12.85 -10.29 -7.01
CA PHE A 332 11.77 -10.79 -6.17
C PHE A 332 10.85 -11.81 -6.85
N ILE A 333 10.46 -11.59 -8.12
CA ILE A 333 9.41 -12.41 -8.77
C ILE A 333 9.93 -13.40 -9.83
N GLY A 334 11.22 -13.37 -10.14
CA GLY A 334 11.83 -14.30 -11.09
C GLY A 334 11.41 -14.08 -12.54
N LYS A 335 11.90 -14.95 -13.44
CA LYS A 335 11.52 -14.93 -14.88
C LYS A 335 10.02 -15.20 -15.13
N PRO A 336 9.34 -16.11 -14.40
CA PRO A 336 7.91 -16.34 -14.57
C PRO A 336 7.08 -15.10 -14.22
N GLY A 337 7.36 -14.43 -13.10
CA GLY A 337 6.66 -13.20 -12.72
C GLY A 337 6.88 -12.06 -13.71
N LEU A 338 8.10 -11.90 -14.25
CA LEU A 338 8.34 -10.93 -15.33
C LEU A 338 7.48 -11.22 -16.57
N LYS A 339 7.34 -12.49 -16.96
CA LYS A 339 6.47 -12.88 -18.08
C LYS A 339 5.01 -12.53 -17.78
N ALA A 340 4.53 -12.85 -16.57
CA ALA A 340 3.17 -12.57 -16.13
C ALA A 340 2.82 -11.07 -16.19
N LEU A 341 3.80 -10.20 -15.93
CA LEU A 341 3.66 -8.73 -15.98
C LEU A 341 3.99 -8.13 -17.36
N GLY A 342 4.24 -8.95 -18.38
CA GLY A 342 4.59 -8.47 -19.73
C GLY A 342 5.96 -7.77 -19.82
N LEU A 343 6.88 -8.08 -18.91
CA LEU A 343 8.21 -7.48 -18.79
C LEU A 343 9.32 -8.31 -19.48
N PRO A 344 10.47 -7.71 -19.82
CA PRO A 344 11.57 -8.40 -20.51
C PRO A 344 12.20 -9.53 -19.66
N ARG A 345 12.03 -10.79 -20.07
CA ARG A 345 12.50 -11.99 -19.36
C ARG A 345 14.04 -12.10 -19.24
N GLY A 346 14.77 -11.43 -20.14
CA GLY A 346 16.23 -11.39 -20.15
C GLY A 346 16.86 -10.47 -19.10
N THR A 347 16.04 -9.72 -18.36
CA THR A 347 16.52 -8.81 -17.31
C THR A 347 17.30 -9.57 -16.24
N LEU A 348 18.46 -9.02 -15.86
CA LEU A 348 19.30 -9.52 -14.78
C LEU A 348 19.08 -8.72 -13.49
N PRO A 349 19.12 -9.34 -12.31
CA PRO A 349 18.97 -8.65 -11.02
C PRO A 349 20.29 -8.01 -10.54
N TRP A 350 21.00 -7.33 -11.45
CA TRP A 350 22.29 -6.68 -11.18
C TRP A 350 22.23 -5.62 -10.06
N TYR A 351 21.13 -4.88 -9.92
CA TYR A 351 21.07 -3.75 -8.99
C TYR A 351 21.11 -4.20 -7.52
N PRO A 352 20.25 -5.12 -7.04
CA PRO A 352 20.40 -5.67 -5.70
C PRO A 352 21.78 -6.33 -5.48
N ILE A 353 22.29 -7.09 -6.46
CA ILE A 353 23.58 -7.79 -6.34
C ILE A 353 24.75 -6.81 -6.12
N LEU A 354 24.79 -5.71 -6.88
CA LEU A 354 25.90 -4.76 -6.81
C LEU A 354 25.75 -3.75 -5.67
N PHE A 355 24.53 -3.24 -5.43
CA PHE A 355 24.32 -2.10 -4.54
C PHE A 355 23.87 -2.48 -3.13
N ALA A 356 23.25 -3.64 -2.92
CA ALA A 356 22.83 -4.05 -1.57
C ALA A 356 24.03 -4.28 -0.62
N PRO A 357 25.13 -4.95 -1.02
CA PRO A 357 26.29 -5.11 -0.14
C PRO A 357 26.93 -3.76 0.24
N ALA A 358 27.05 -2.85 -0.72
CA ALA A 358 27.56 -1.50 -0.47
C ALA A 358 26.66 -0.71 0.48
N ASN A 359 25.34 -0.79 0.30
CA ASN A 359 24.37 -0.16 1.20
C ASN A 359 24.39 -0.77 2.61
N ALA A 360 24.57 -2.10 2.71
CA ALA A 360 24.70 -2.80 3.99
C ALA A 360 25.96 -2.39 4.73
N LEU A 361 27.09 -2.27 4.03
CA LEU A 361 28.34 -1.77 4.60
C LEU A 361 28.18 -0.33 5.10
N TRP A 362 27.60 0.55 4.27
CA TRP A 362 27.32 1.94 4.66
C TRP A 362 26.42 2.03 5.90
N CYS A 363 25.31 1.30 5.91
CA CYS A 363 24.40 1.24 7.05
C CYS A 363 25.08 0.65 8.30
N GLY A 364 25.92 -0.37 8.13
CA GLY A 364 26.65 -1.03 9.21
C GLY A 364 27.64 -0.08 9.87
N LEU A 365 28.49 0.58 9.09
CA LEU A 365 29.48 1.55 9.57
C LEU A 365 28.80 2.69 10.34
N HIS A 366 27.75 3.29 9.76
CA HIS A 366 27.01 4.36 10.44
C HIS A 366 26.26 3.92 11.70
N ARG A 367 25.97 2.63 11.87
CA ARG A 367 25.32 2.14 13.10
C ARG A 367 26.30 1.97 14.27
N ILE A 368 27.59 1.89 13.99
CA ILE A 368 28.63 1.76 15.01
C ILE A 368 29.12 3.15 15.45
N LEU A 369 29.09 4.13 14.55
CA LEU A 369 29.49 5.50 14.83
C LEU A 369 28.48 6.22 15.75
N PRO A 370 28.95 7.00 16.76
CA PRO A 370 28.09 7.84 17.59
C PRO A 370 27.22 8.79 16.74
N GLY A 371 25.91 8.80 16.99
CA GLY A 371 24.94 9.62 16.25
C GLY A 371 24.76 9.24 14.76
N GLY A 372 25.36 8.13 14.32
CA GLY A 372 25.33 7.75 12.91
C GLY A 372 23.95 7.21 12.46
N ARG A 373 23.15 6.64 13.36
CA ARG A 373 21.75 6.29 13.08
C ARG A 373 20.92 7.53 12.78
N GLU A 374 21.05 8.58 13.57
CA GLU A 374 20.32 9.84 13.39
C GLU A 374 20.76 10.52 12.08
N ARG A 375 22.04 10.38 11.72
CA ARG A 375 22.55 10.82 10.42
C ARG A 375 21.92 10.04 9.26
N LEU A 376 21.81 8.72 9.35
CA LEU A 376 21.11 7.89 8.35
C LEU A 376 19.65 8.31 8.19
N ILE A 377 18.94 8.54 9.31
CA ILE A 377 17.56 9.01 9.30
C ILE A 377 17.43 10.36 8.58
N ARG A 378 18.26 11.35 8.92
CA ARG A 378 18.24 12.66 8.27
C ARG A 378 18.55 12.56 6.78
N GLN A 379 19.57 11.80 6.40
CA GLN A 379 19.96 11.62 5.00
C GLN A 379 18.88 10.88 4.19
N GLY A 380 18.31 9.82 4.77
CA GLY A 380 17.24 9.05 4.17
C GLY A 380 15.98 9.89 3.98
N ARG A 381 15.58 10.67 4.99
CA ARG A 381 14.46 11.61 4.88
C ARG A 381 14.71 12.68 3.80
N ALA A 382 15.90 13.24 3.73
CA ALA A 382 16.26 14.20 2.69
C ALA A 382 16.21 13.56 1.28
N ALA A 383 16.62 12.29 1.16
CA ALA A 383 16.51 11.53 -0.09
C ALA A 383 15.06 11.30 -0.52
N GLN A 384 14.16 10.97 0.42
CA GLN A 384 12.74 10.78 0.13
C GLN A 384 12.08 12.09 -0.34
N HIS A 385 12.37 13.23 0.31
CA HIS A 385 11.88 14.54 -0.15
C HIS A 385 12.38 14.90 -1.56
N ARG A 386 13.66 14.62 -1.87
CA ARG A 386 14.19 14.84 -3.23
C ARG A 386 13.48 13.98 -4.27
N GLN A 387 13.07 12.76 -3.90
CA GLN A 387 12.32 11.89 -4.80
C GLN A 387 10.89 12.40 -5.02
N LEU A 388 10.20 12.84 -3.97
CA LEU A 388 8.88 13.45 -4.08
C LEU A 388 8.88 14.62 -5.07
N ARG A 389 9.87 15.52 -4.98
CA ARG A 389 10.03 16.64 -5.94
C ARG A 389 10.22 16.19 -7.39
N ARG A 390 10.89 15.06 -7.64
CA ARG A 390 11.06 14.51 -9.01
C ARG A 390 9.77 13.94 -9.60
N LEU A 391 8.86 13.48 -8.74
CA LEU A 391 7.59 12.90 -9.16
C LEU A 391 6.56 14.00 -9.48
N PHE A 392 6.53 15.09 -8.70
CA PHE A 392 5.59 16.19 -8.90
C PHE A 392 6.13 17.35 -9.75
N GLY A 393 7.45 17.43 -9.96
CA GLY A 393 8.06 18.59 -10.61
C GLY A 393 7.80 19.87 -9.80
N GLU A 394 7.15 20.84 -10.43
CA GLU A 394 6.75 22.13 -9.82
C GLU A 394 5.32 22.10 -9.24
N ALA A 395 4.54 21.03 -9.45
CA ALA A 395 3.18 20.94 -8.96
C ALA A 395 3.12 20.75 -7.43
N LEU A 396 2.11 21.35 -6.79
CA LEU A 396 1.84 21.09 -5.37
C LEU A 396 1.38 19.63 -5.18
N PRO A 397 1.99 18.90 -4.24
CA PRO A 397 1.63 17.52 -4.01
C PRO A 397 0.34 17.44 -3.18
N GLU A 398 -0.81 17.45 -3.83
CA GLU A 398 -2.13 17.25 -3.19
C GLU A 398 -2.72 15.89 -3.61
N ILE A 399 -3.40 15.20 -2.67
CA ILE A 399 -4.05 13.88 -2.92
C ILE A 399 -5.45 14.07 -3.50
N LEU A 400 -6.21 15.03 -2.95
CA LEU A 400 -7.48 15.48 -3.50
C LEU A 400 -7.25 16.86 -4.10
N LYS A 401 -7.53 17.01 -5.40
CA LYS A 401 -7.71 18.36 -5.95
C LYS A 401 -8.95 18.97 -5.33
N ARG A 402 -8.88 20.21 -4.86
CA ARG A 402 -10.01 21.02 -4.37
C ARG A 402 -11.09 21.34 -5.43
N THR A 403 -11.17 20.58 -6.50
CA THR A 403 -12.23 20.69 -7.50
C THR A 403 -13.44 19.89 -7.03
N ILE A 404 -14.25 20.55 -6.20
CA ILE A 404 -15.67 20.25 -5.98
C ILE A 404 -16.46 21.48 -6.42
#